data_AF-A0A8B7A783-F1
#
_entry.id   AF-A0A8B7A783-F1
#
_cell.length_a   1.000
_cell.length_b   1.000
_cell.length_c   1.000
_cell.angle_alpha   90.00
_cell.angle_beta   90.00
_cell.angle_gamma   90.00
#
_symmetry.space_group_name_H-M   'P 1'
#
loop_
_entity.id
_entity.type
_entity.pdbx_description
1 polymer ?
#
loop_
_entity_poly.entity_id
_entity_poly.type
_entity_poly.pdbx_seq_one_letter_code
_entity_poly.pdbx_strand_id
1 'polypeptide(L)'
;MRMLLLLSLLALETGYACGLAIESPVQRLVAETLTLLSTHRTLLIGNGTPRILTPMHKNHQLCIEEIFQGIDTLKNQTVQDDGVEILFQNLSLLKEYIDLQKKKCGGERRKVKQFLDYLQEFLGVLNTNWTIEI
;
A
#
# COMPACT_ATOMS: atom_id res chain seq x y z
N MET A 1 -68.73 -14.87 -5.57
CA MET A 1 -67.51 -15.07 -4.76
C MET A 1 -66.58 -13.89 -5.01
N ARG A 2 -66.81 -12.83 -4.24
CA ARG A 2 -65.98 -11.63 -4.12
C ARG A 2 -65.07 -11.87 -2.91
N MET A 3 -63.89 -11.28 -2.90
CA MET A 3 -62.98 -11.17 -1.73
C MET A 3 -61.91 -12.25 -1.56
N LEU A 4 -61.05 -12.45 -2.57
CA LEU A 4 -59.68 -12.97 -2.36
C LEU A 4 -58.65 -12.29 -3.29
N LEU A 5 -58.91 -11.04 -3.68
CA LEU A 5 -58.11 -10.29 -4.67
C LEU A 5 -57.29 -9.15 -4.07
N LEU A 6 -56.96 -9.18 -2.77
CA LEU A 6 -56.43 -8.00 -2.07
C LEU A 6 -55.40 -8.29 -0.96
N LEU A 7 -54.65 -9.39 -1.03
CA LEU A 7 -53.66 -9.73 0.03
C LEU A 7 -52.27 -10.15 -0.47
N SER A 8 -51.84 -9.69 -1.64
CA SER A 8 -50.45 -9.86 -2.11
C SER A 8 -49.63 -8.56 -2.15
N LEU A 9 -50.09 -7.49 -1.49
CA LEU A 9 -49.23 -6.34 -1.20
C LEU A 9 -48.50 -6.56 0.13
N LEU A 10 -47.17 -6.36 0.10
CA LEU A 10 -46.21 -6.24 1.22
C LEU A 10 -45.42 -7.51 1.55
N ALA A 11 -44.35 -7.74 0.78
CA ALA A 11 -43.06 -8.22 1.31
C ALA A 11 -41.94 -7.59 0.46
N LEU A 12 -41.53 -6.37 0.78
CA LEU A 12 -40.41 -6.01 1.66
C LEU A 12 -39.06 -6.03 0.94
N GLU A 13 -38.66 -4.82 0.59
CA GLU A 13 -37.31 -4.28 0.71
C GLU A 13 -36.19 -4.93 -0.10
N THR A 14 -35.89 -4.25 -1.20
CA THR A 14 -34.57 -4.15 -1.81
C THR A 14 -33.52 -3.85 -0.75
N GLY A 15 -32.89 -4.89 -0.22
CA GLY A 15 -31.59 -4.81 0.43
C GLY A 15 -30.55 -4.46 -0.63
N TYR A 16 -30.54 -3.21 -1.11
CA TYR A 16 -29.37 -2.64 -1.76
C TYR A 16 -28.36 -2.41 -0.65
N ALA A 17 -27.67 -3.49 -0.25
CA ALA A 17 -26.47 -3.37 0.54
C ALA A 17 -25.52 -2.54 -0.32
N CYS A 18 -25.44 -1.25 -0.03
CA CYS A 18 -24.33 -0.41 -0.44
C CYS A 18 -23.08 -1.13 0.03
N GLY A 19 -22.44 -1.86 -0.89
CA GLY A 19 -21.06 -2.27 -0.75
C GLY A 19 -20.21 -1.02 -0.81
N LEU A 20 -20.23 -0.21 0.25
CA LEU A 20 -19.14 0.69 0.54
C LEU A 20 -17.95 -0.24 0.74
N ALA A 21 -17.08 -0.34 -0.26
CA ALA A 21 -15.82 -1.04 -0.12
C ALA A 21 -15.12 -0.38 1.07
N ILE A 22 -15.14 -1.06 2.22
CA ILE A 22 -14.46 -0.60 3.42
C ILE A 22 -12.99 -0.62 3.05
N GLU A 23 -12.41 0.55 2.81
CA GLU A 23 -11.01 0.72 2.50
C GLU A 23 -10.18 0.07 3.60
N SER A 24 -9.20 -0.76 3.21
CA SER A 24 -8.38 -1.46 4.22
C SER A 24 -7.62 -0.44 5.07
N PRO A 25 -7.35 -0.72 6.36
CA PRO A 25 -6.60 0.20 7.22
C PRO A 25 -5.25 0.64 6.62
N VAL A 26 -4.59 -0.24 5.86
CA VAL A 26 -3.33 0.07 5.17
C VAL A 26 -3.54 1.02 4.00
N GLN A 27 -4.59 0.84 3.18
CA GLN A 27 -4.91 1.74 2.08
C GLN A 27 -5.20 3.15 2.57
N ARG A 28 -6.01 3.27 3.63
CA ARG A 28 -6.28 4.55 4.29
C ARG A 28 -5.00 5.21 4.80
N LEU A 29 -4.13 4.45 5.47
CA LEU A 29 -2.83 4.94 5.95
C LEU A 29 -1.95 5.44 4.79
N VAL A 30 -1.92 4.73 3.67
CA VAL A 30 -1.20 5.17 2.46
C VAL A 30 -1.78 6.47 1.92
N ALA A 31 -3.10 6.60 1.81
CA ALA A 31 -3.76 7.81 1.32
C ALA A 31 -3.49 9.03 2.22
N GLU A 32 -3.57 8.85 3.55
CA GLU A 32 -3.22 9.88 4.53
C GLU A 32 -1.74 10.28 4.42
N THR A 33 -0.84 9.30 4.30
CA THR A 33 0.61 9.52 4.12
C THR A 33 0.92 10.30 2.86
N LEU A 34 0.28 9.96 1.73
CA LEU A 34 0.45 10.67 0.46
C LEU A 34 -0.03 12.13 0.56
N THR A 35 -1.13 12.36 1.28
CA THR A 35 -1.65 13.71 1.53
C THR A 35 -0.65 14.53 2.35
N LEU A 36 -0.13 13.97 3.45
CA LEU A 36 0.88 14.63 4.27
C LEU A 36 2.17 14.91 3.48
N LEU A 37 2.64 13.94 2.69
CA LEU A 37 3.80 14.11 1.83
C LEU A 37 3.62 15.25 0.82
N SER A 38 2.43 15.35 0.22
CA SER A 38 2.10 16.42 -0.72
C SER A 38 2.06 17.79 -0.03
N THR A 39 1.41 17.89 1.13
CA THR A 39 1.28 19.13 1.89
C THR A 39 2.62 19.66 2.39
N HIS A 40 3.50 18.78 2.87
CA HIS A 40 4.79 19.17 3.46
C HIS A 40 5.95 19.15 2.45
N ARG A 41 5.67 18.96 1.15
CA ARG A 41 6.72 18.79 0.12
C ARG A 41 7.73 19.94 0.11
N THR A 42 7.28 21.18 0.23
CA THR A 42 8.16 22.36 0.25
C THR A 42 9.10 22.34 1.46
N LEU A 43 8.57 21.96 2.64
CA LEU A 43 9.36 21.86 3.87
C LEU A 43 10.38 20.72 3.79
N LEU A 44 9.98 19.56 3.24
CA LEU A 44 10.87 18.39 3.07
C LEU A 44 11.98 18.65 2.05
N ILE A 45 11.72 19.42 1.00
CA ILE A 45 12.77 19.88 0.07
C ILE A 45 13.73 20.83 0.79
N GLY A 46 13.21 21.67 1.69
CA GLY A 46 14.00 22.59 2.50
C GLY A 46 14.87 23.50 1.62
N ASN A 47 16.16 23.55 1.93
CA ASN A 47 17.15 24.30 1.14
C ASN A 47 17.72 23.52 -0.06
N GLY A 48 17.24 22.31 -0.34
CA GLY A 48 17.67 21.47 -1.47
C GLY A 48 19.12 20.97 -1.42
N THR A 49 19.82 21.13 -0.28
CA THR A 49 21.23 20.74 -0.15
C THR A 49 21.46 19.24 0.07
N PRO A 50 20.60 18.53 0.83
CA PRO A 50 20.79 17.10 1.04
C PRO A 50 20.76 16.27 -0.23
N ARG A 51 21.71 15.34 -0.33
CA ARG A 51 21.70 14.30 -1.37
C ARG A 51 21.19 13.01 -0.75
N ILE A 52 20.06 12.54 -1.25
CA ILE A 52 19.46 11.27 -0.86
C ILE A 52 19.59 10.31 -2.03
N LEU A 53 20.15 9.13 -1.77
CA LEU A 53 20.23 8.08 -2.79
C LEU A 53 18.82 7.71 -3.23
N THR A 54 18.55 7.86 -4.53
CA THR A 54 17.26 7.59 -5.12
C THR A 54 17.43 6.51 -6.19
N PRO A 55 16.81 5.33 -6.04
CA PRO A 55 16.90 4.26 -7.04
C PRO A 55 16.43 4.73 -8.42
N MET A 56 17.22 4.41 -9.46
CA MET A 56 16.91 4.82 -10.83
C MET A 56 15.84 3.95 -11.50
N HIS A 57 15.79 2.65 -11.16
CA HIS A 57 14.82 1.74 -11.76
C HIS A 57 13.44 1.86 -11.09
N LYS A 58 12.38 1.60 -11.85
CA LYS A 58 10.99 1.77 -11.37
C LYS A 58 10.44 0.60 -10.54
N ASN A 59 11.22 -0.46 -10.37
CA ASN A 59 10.79 -1.59 -9.57
C ASN A 59 10.99 -1.33 -8.07
N HIS A 60 10.05 -0.60 -7.47
CA HIS A 60 10.13 -0.16 -6.07
C HIS A 60 10.21 -1.32 -5.06
N GLN A 61 9.67 -2.51 -5.40
CA GLN A 61 9.69 -3.67 -4.49
C GLN A 61 11.10 -4.20 -4.23
N LEU A 62 12.04 -3.96 -5.14
CA LEU A 62 13.45 -4.35 -4.96
C LEU A 62 14.24 -3.39 -4.09
N CYS A 63 13.79 -2.14 -3.96
CA CYS A 63 14.55 -1.07 -3.30
C CYS A 63 13.91 -0.59 -2.00
N ILE A 64 13.12 -1.43 -1.34
CA ILE A 64 12.44 -1.05 -0.09
C ILE A 64 13.45 -0.57 0.96
N GLU A 65 14.60 -1.23 1.07
CA GLU A 65 15.61 -0.89 2.08
C GLU A 65 16.26 0.47 1.79
N GLU A 66 16.65 0.72 0.54
CA GLU A 66 17.21 2.00 0.10
C GLU A 66 16.20 3.15 0.25
N ILE A 67 14.92 2.90 -0.05
CA ILE A 67 13.84 3.88 0.14
C ILE A 67 13.74 4.28 1.62
N PHE A 68 13.70 3.32 2.54
CA PHE A 68 13.58 3.63 3.98
C PHE A 68 14.85 4.24 4.57
N GLN A 69 16.04 3.89 4.10
CA GLN A 69 17.28 4.60 4.45
C GLN A 69 17.26 6.07 3.98
N GLY A 70 16.68 6.32 2.80
CA GLY A 70 16.48 7.68 2.31
C GLY A 70 15.49 8.48 3.17
N ILE A 71 14.41 7.83 3.63
CA ILE A 71 13.44 8.43 4.57
C ILE A 71 14.11 8.77 5.90
N ASP A 72 14.96 7.88 6.45
CA ASP A 72 15.69 8.15 7.69
C ASP A 72 16.65 9.33 7.54
N THR A 73 17.32 9.42 6.38
CA THR A 73 18.18 10.57 6.05
C THR A 73 17.37 11.86 5.98
N LEU A 74 16.21 11.84 5.31
CA LEU A 74 15.31 12.98 5.20
C LEU A 74 14.80 13.43 6.58
N LYS A 75 14.39 12.47 7.42
CA LYS A 75 13.90 12.74 8.78
C LYS A 75 14.92 13.48 9.63
N ASN A 76 16.18 13.06 9.58
CA ASN A 76 17.26 13.65 10.38
C ASN A 76 17.62 15.09 10.00
N GLN A 77 17.16 15.57 8.84
CA GLN A 77 17.48 16.88 8.30
C GLN A 77 16.25 17.80 8.19
N THR A 78 15.06 17.24 8.36
CA THR A 78 13.80 18.00 8.31
C THR A 78 13.52 18.62 9.68
N VAL A 79 13.23 19.92 9.70
CA VAL A 79 12.72 20.59 10.90
C VAL A 79 11.36 19.98 11.24
N GLN A 80 11.22 19.50 12.47
CA GLN A 80 9.99 18.83 12.90
C GLN A 80 8.88 19.85 13.14
N ASP A 81 7.72 19.58 12.54
CA ASP A 81 6.43 20.13 12.92
C ASP A 81 5.44 18.97 13.11
N ASP A 82 4.26 19.24 13.66
CA ASP A 82 3.25 18.23 13.97
C ASP A 82 2.84 17.40 12.73
N GLY A 83 2.72 18.03 11.56
CA GLY A 83 2.35 17.33 10.33
C GLY A 83 3.47 16.47 9.75
N VAL A 84 4.71 16.93 9.85
CA VAL A 84 5.93 16.19 9.48
C VAL A 84 6.17 15.01 10.41
N GLU A 85 5.90 15.16 11.70
CA GLU A 85 6.05 14.07 12.67
C GLU A 85 5.06 12.93 12.35
N ILE A 86 3.79 13.27 12.09
CA ILE A 86 2.77 12.30 11.65
C ILE A 86 3.17 11.63 10.34
N LEU A 87 3.73 12.38 9.37
CA LEU A 87 4.22 11.82 8.11
C LEU A 87 5.26 10.71 8.36
N PHE A 88 6.29 10.99 9.17
CA PHE A 88 7.33 10.01 9.46
C PHE A 88 6.82 8.83 10.31
N GLN A 89 5.87 9.07 11.20
CA GLN A 89 5.22 8.00 11.95
C GLN A 89 4.45 7.06 11.03
N ASN A 90 3.67 7.59 10.08
CA ASN A 90 2.94 6.78 9.12
C ASN A 90 3.88 5.96 8.22
N LEU A 91 4.99 6.57 7.76
CA LEU A 91 6.02 5.85 7.00
C LEU A 91 6.65 4.71 7.82
N SER A 92 6.89 4.92 9.12
CA SER A 92 7.37 3.85 10.03
C SER A 92 6.38 2.69 10.13
N LEU A 93 5.08 2.98 10.30
CA LEU A 93 4.03 1.95 10.34
C LEU A 93 3.94 1.17 9.02
N LEU A 94 4.09 1.85 7.88
CA LEU A 94 4.14 1.20 6.57
C LEU A 94 5.39 0.30 6.44
N LYS A 95 6.54 0.73 6.96
CA LYS A 95 7.75 -0.09 7.01
C LYS A 95 7.52 -1.38 7.80
N GLU A 96 6.97 -1.25 9.00
CA GLU A 96 6.66 -2.39 9.87
C GLU A 96 5.70 -3.38 9.20
N TYR A 97 4.68 -2.86 8.51
CA TYR A 97 3.76 -3.68 7.73
C TYR A 97 4.51 -4.45 6.63
N ILE A 98 5.39 -3.79 5.86
CA ILE A 98 6.17 -4.42 4.80
C ILE A 98 7.10 -5.49 5.37
N ASP A 99 7.80 -5.19 6.47
CA ASP A 99 8.70 -6.13 7.15
C ASP A 99 7.94 -7.36 7.66
N LEU A 100 6.71 -7.18 8.15
CA LEU A 100 5.82 -8.28 8.52
C LEU A 100 5.41 -9.13 7.30
N GLN A 101 5.11 -8.52 6.15
CA GLN A 101 4.82 -9.28 4.94
C GLN A 101 6.06 -10.05 4.44
N LYS A 102 7.25 -9.44 4.47
CA LYS A 102 8.51 -10.11 4.11
C LYS A 102 8.75 -11.37 4.96
N LYS A 103 8.46 -11.31 6.27
CA LYS A 103 8.57 -12.48 7.16
C LYS A 103 7.67 -13.65 6.74
N LYS A 104 6.55 -13.40 6.07
CA LYS A 104 5.64 -14.46 5.57
C LYS A 104 6.18 -15.19 4.34
N CYS A 105 7.17 -14.63 3.64
CA CYS A 105 7.79 -15.29 2.48
C CYS A 105 8.47 -16.61 2.89
N GLY A 106 9.11 -16.64 4.06
CA GLY A 106 9.75 -17.84 4.62
C GLY A 106 8.79 -18.76 5.37
N GLY A 107 7.50 -18.76 5.01
CA GLY A 107 6.44 -19.51 5.70
C GLY A 107 6.55 -21.04 5.55
N GLU A 108 5.40 -21.71 5.50
CA GLU A 108 5.38 -23.17 5.46
C GLU A 108 6.02 -23.76 4.21
N ARG A 109 6.77 -24.86 4.38
CA ARG A 109 7.28 -25.65 3.26
C ARG A 109 6.09 -26.27 2.51
N ARG A 110 5.97 -25.94 1.22
CA ARG A 110 4.92 -26.41 0.34
C ARG A 110 5.39 -27.57 -0.54
N LYS A 111 4.44 -28.30 -1.16
CA LYS A 111 4.77 -29.35 -2.14
C LYS A 111 5.39 -28.73 -3.40
N VAL A 112 6.20 -29.50 -4.12
CA VAL A 112 6.88 -29.06 -5.36
C VAL A 112 5.92 -28.42 -6.35
N LYS A 113 4.74 -29.02 -6.59
CA LYS A 113 3.73 -28.45 -7.48
C LYS A 113 3.37 -27.00 -7.11
N GLN A 114 3.05 -26.74 -5.84
CA GLN A 114 2.67 -25.41 -5.36
C GLN A 114 3.81 -24.40 -5.50
N PHE A 115 5.05 -24.85 -5.33
CA PHE A 115 6.23 -24.02 -5.58
C PHE A 115 6.39 -23.70 -7.06
N LEU A 116 6.20 -24.68 -7.95
CA LEU A 116 6.28 -24.45 -9.41
C LEU A 116 5.16 -23.52 -9.90
N ASP A 117 3.94 -23.65 -9.36
CA ASP A 117 2.84 -22.74 -9.65
C ASP A 117 3.22 -21.30 -9.25
N TYR A 118 3.76 -21.11 -8.03
CA TYR A 118 4.25 -19.80 -7.57
C TYR A 118 5.43 -19.26 -8.41
N LEU A 119 6.36 -20.14 -8.82
CA LEU A 119 7.50 -19.77 -9.67
C LEU A 119 7.04 -19.31 -11.06
N GLN A 120 6.04 -19.98 -11.63
CA GLN A 120 5.47 -19.59 -12.92
C GLN A 120 4.81 -18.20 -12.83
N GLU A 121 4.06 -17.93 -11.76
CA GLU A 121 3.49 -16.59 -11.51
C GLU A 121 4.60 -15.53 -11.38
N PHE A 122 5.66 -15.82 -10.62
CA PHE A 122 6.81 -14.94 -10.46
C PHE A 122 7.49 -14.61 -11.79
N LEU A 123 7.79 -15.63 -12.61
CA LEU A 123 8.39 -15.45 -13.94
C LEU A 123 7.46 -14.66 -14.88
N GLY A 124 6.13 -14.86 -14.75
CA GLY A 124 5.14 -14.07 -15.46
C GLY A 124 5.22 -12.58 -15.14
N VAL A 125 5.30 -12.23 -13.85
CA VAL A 125 5.46 -10.84 -13.40
C VAL A 125 6.77 -10.22 -13.90
N LEU A 126 7.88 -10.97 -13.88
CA LEU A 126 9.15 -10.50 -14.43
C LEU A 126 9.02 -10.17 -15.92
N ASN A 127 8.36 -11.03 -16.69
CA ASN A 127 8.24 -10.86 -18.13
C ASN A 127 7.33 -9.69 -18.54
N THR A 128 6.28 -9.38 -17.76
CA THR A 128 5.30 -8.34 -18.13
C THR A 128 5.54 -6.99 -17.48
N ASN A 129 6.04 -6.96 -16.24
CA ASN A 129 6.04 -5.74 -15.43
C ASN A 129 7.42 -5.14 -15.25
N TRP A 130 8.49 -5.88 -15.55
CA TRP A 130 9.84 -5.37 -15.40
C TRP A 130 10.35 -5.01 -16.80
N THR A 131 10.59 -3.72 -17.04
CA THR A 131 11.46 -3.29 -18.14
C THR A 131 12.85 -3.83 -17.85
N ILE A 132 13.21 -4.94 -18.51
CA ILE A 132 14.56 -5.48 -18.46
C ILE A 132 15.41 -4.53 -19.31
N GLU A 133 15.98 -3.50 -18.68
CA GLU A 133 17.11 -2.78 -19.25
C GLU A 133 18.31 -3.74 -19.19
N ILE A 134 18.52 -4.51 -20.27
CA ILE A 134 19.71 -5.35 -20.47
C ILE A 134 20.84 -4.46 -21.00
#